data_AF-A0A6J7AUC3-F1
#
_entry.id   AF-A0A6J7AUC3-F1
#
_cell.length_a   1.000
_cell.length_b   1.000
_cell.length_c   1.000
_cell.angle_alpha   90.00
_cell.angle_beta   90.00
_cell.angle_gamma   90.00
#
_symmetry.space_group_name_H-M   'P 1'
#
loop_
_entity.id
_entity.type
_entity.pdbx_description
1 polymer ?
#
loop_
_entity_poly.entity_id
_entity_poly.type
_entity_poly.pdbx_seq_one_letter_code
_entity_poly.pdbx_strand_id
1 'polypeptide(L)'
;MLLCGALLSLVACADVTAGPTTTTSVGTVLTAVPASVDTAGDSVPETGSVGVPGLDDPDAFCAAWAVYGGTLQAIGVAQAFGGLSSLEIARLEVVASVSLVAAVDAVGRRWPADILGDQSVVLTNLIGPYGRRAQKALTMLTDAGATELQLQQFQQLWDNALRSRRADEPVITLAPLPSELEDLVKVVAAQFDAAVTPFADDPSLNVDSVEVPRTYTYLAEHCPDLASSGLGDAV
;
A
#
# COMPACT_ATOMS: atom_id res chain seq x y z
N MET A 1 -29.95 -37.42 12.88
CA MET A 1 -30.97 -37.28 11.82
C MET A 1 -30.47 -36.18 10.90
N LEU A 2 -29.79 -36.57 9.82
CA LEU A 2 -30.31 -36.56 8.43
C LEU A 2 -30.67 -35.13 7.95
N LEU A 3 -30.19 -34.59 6.83
CA LEU A 3 -29.17 -34.98 5.83
C LEU A 3 -29.12 -33.83 4.78
N CYS A 4 -28.03 -33.80 4.00
CA CYS A 4 -27.95 -33.42 2.58
C CYS A 4 -27.72 -31.92 2.22
N GLY A 5 -26.74 -31.50 1.41
CA GLY A 5 -25.78 -32.20 0.56
C GLY A 5 -25.90 -31.75 -0.92
N ALA A 6 -24.81 -31.22 -1.51
CA ALA A 6 -24.43 -31.15 -2.95
C ALA A 6 -23.39 -29.99 -3.10
N LEU A 7 -22.10 -30.12 -3.44
CA LEU A 7 -21.34 -31.00 -4.34
C LEU A 7 -21.68 -30.78 -5.83
N LEU A 8 -20.79 -30.09 -6.55
CA LEU A 8 -20.69 -30.13 -8.01
C LEU A 8 -19.24 -29.88 -8.45
N SER A 9 -18.62 -30.97 -8.91
CA SER A 9 -17.41 -31.04 -9.73
C SER A 9 -17.80 -31.52 -11.12
N LEU A 10 -17.13 -31.05 -12.17
CA LEU A 10 -17.09 -31.57 -13.55
C LEU A 10 -15.65 -31.28 -14.04
N VAL A 11 -14.71 -32.23 -14.09
CA VAL A 11 -14.46 -33.39 -14.97
C VAL A 11 -14.16 -33.03 -16.43
N ALA A 12 -13.04 -33.61 -16.90
CA ALA A 12 -12.23 -33.35 -18.07
C ALA A 12 -12.57 -34.18 -19.33
N CYS A 13 -11.86 -33.86 -20.42
CA CYS A 13 -11.12 -34.76 -21.35
C CYS A 13 -11.39 -34.48 -22.84
N ALA A 14 -10.32 -34.23 -23.60
CA ALA A 14 -10.11 -34.83 -24.93
C ALA A 14 -8.63 -34.72 -25.35
N ASP A 15 -7.91 -35.83 -25.24
CA ASP A 15 -6.70 -36.12 -26.01
C ASP A 15 -7.12 -36.55 -27.43
N VAL A 16 -6.47 -35.99 -28.46
CA VAL A 16 -6.46 -36.57 -29.82
C VAL A 16 -5.03 -36.55 -30.34
N THR A 17 -4.44 -37.73 -30.43
CA THR A 17 -3.16 -38.02 -31.09
C THR A 17 -3.42 -38.46 -32.53
N ALA A 18 -2.81 -37.80 -33.53
CA ALA A 18 -2.68 -38.33 -34.88
C ALA A 18 -1.47 -37.75 -35.63
N GLY A 19 -0.43 -38.59 -35.80
CA GLY A 19 0.32 -38.85 -37.04
C GLY A 19 0.97 -37.70 -37.87
N PRO A 20 2.28 -37.79 -38.19
CA PRO A 20 2.96 -36.79 -39.00
C PRO A 20 2.68 -36.99 -40.49
N THR A 21 2.36 -35.91 -41.20
CA THR A 21 2.34 -35.89 -42.67
C THR A 21 3.49 -35.03 -43.17
N THR A 22 4.39 -35.65 -43.90
CA THR A 22 5.50 -35.05 -44.64
C THR A 22 4.98 -34.13 -45.74
N THR A 23 5.46 -32.89 -45.79
CA THR A 23 5.36 -32.05 -47.00
C THR A 23 6.71 -31.40 -47.26
N THR A 24 7.36 -31.88 -48.30
CA THR A 24 8.58 -31.34 -48.88
C THR A 24 8.27 -30.00 -49.56
N SER A 25 8.93 -28.93 -49.15
CA SER A 25 8.98 -27.65 -49.86
C SER A 25 10.45 -27.24 -50.04
N VAL A 26 10.80 -26.92 -51.27
CA VAL A 26 12.15 -26.63 -51.75
C VAL A 26 12.42 -25.13 -51.67
N GLY A 27 13.57 -24.77 -51.11
CA GLY A 27 14.38 -23.63 -51.55
C GLY A 27 14.09 -22.27 -50.93
N THR A 28 15.02 -21.79 -50.10
CA THR A 28 15.88 -20.63 -50.38
C THR A 28 16.90 -20.51 -49.24
N VAL A 29 18.19 -20.63 -49.55
CA VAL A 29 19.28 -20.36 -48.60
C VAL A 29 19.41 -18.84 -48.46
N LEU A 30 18.91 -18.28 -47.36
CA LEU A 30 19.24 -16.92 -46.95
C LEU A 30 20.49 -16.99 -46.06
N THR A 31 21.59 -16.49 -46.58
CA THR A 31 22.85 -16.29 -45.87
C THR A 31 22.60 -15.32 -44.70
N ALA A 32 22.67 -15.81 -43.46
CA ALA A 32 22.56 -14.96 -42.28
C ALA A 32 23.81 -14.08 -42.17
N VAL A 33 23.62 -12.77 -42.35
CA VAL A 33 24.61 -11.75 -41.98
C VAL A 33 24.54 -11.62 -40.46
N PRO A 34 25.65 -11.79 -39.70
CA PRO A 34 25.63 -11.48 -38.27
C PRO A 34 25.43 -9.97 -38.10
N ALA A 35 24.26 -9.57 -37.62
CA ALA A 35 24.04 -8.23 -37.13
C ALA A 35 24.80 -8.08 -35.80
N SER A 36 25.88 -7.31 -35.83
CA SER A 36 26.53 -6.82 -34.62
C SER A 36 25.51 -6.01 -33.83
N VAL A 37 25.00 -6.56 -32.72
CA VAL A 37 24.17 -5.83 -31.78
C VAL A 37 25.11 -4.92 -30.98
N ASP A 38 25.25 -3.70 -31.48
CA ASP A 38 25.87 -2.60 -30.74
C ASP A 38 24.98 -2.34 -29.53
N THR A 39 25.38 -2.87 -28.37
CA THR A 39 24.64 -2.66 -27.12
C THR A 39 25.06 -1.29 -26.60
N ALA A 40 24.53 -0.25 -27.24
CA ALA A 40 24.53 1.09 -26.67
C ALA A 40 23.70 1.00 -25.39
N GLY A 41 24.39 0.97 -24.25
CA GLY A 41 23.78 1.12 -22.94
C GLY A 41 23.17 2.51 -22.85
N ASP A 42 21.92 2.62 -23.28
CA ASP A 42 21.06 3.75 -22.95
C ASP A 42 20.68 3.56 -21.48
N SER A 43 21.52 4.08 -20.60
CA SER A 43 21.18 4.20 -19.19
C SER A 43 20.01 5.18 -19.11
N VAL A 44 18.80 4.66 -19.00
CA VAL A 44 17.61 5.43 -18.60
C VAL A 44 18.02 6.18 -17.32
N PRO A 45 17.94 7.52 -17.29
CA PRO A 45 18.22 8.24 -16.07
C PRO A 45 17.26 7.73 -15.00
N GLU A 46 17.79 7.27 -13.86
CA GLU A 46 17.00 6.96 -12.66
C GLU A 46 16.33 8.26 -12.19
N THR A 47 15.20 8.61 -12.77
CA THR A 47 14.30 9.65 -12.26
C THR A 47 13.38 9.02 -11.22
N GLY A 48 13.95 8.27 -10.28
CA GLY A 48 13.21 7.81 -9.12
C GLY A 48 12.80 9.04 -8.34
N SER A 49 11.55 9.47 -8.48
CA SER A 49 11.00 10.55 -7.66
C SER A 49 11.14 10.14 -6.20
N VAL A 50 11.88 10.93 -5.43
CA VAL A 50 12.01 10.75 -3.98
C VAL A 50 10.81 11.39 -3.32
N GLY A 51 10.22 10.68 -2.37
CA GLY A 51 9.10 11.12 -1.56
C GLY A 51 7.74 10.69 -2.09
N VAL A 52 6.76 10.64 -1.18
CA VAL A 52 5.35 10.50 -1.55
C VAL A 52 4.85 11.81 -2.17
N PRO A 53 4.27 11.79 -3.39
CA PRO A 53 3.67 12.98 -4.00
C PRO A 53 2.55 13.59 -3.13
N GLY A 54 2.43 14.92 -3.12
CA GLY A 54 1.35 15.63 -2.43
C GLY A 54 1.53 15.84 -0.92
N LEU A 55 2.63 15.39 -0.30
CA LEU A 55 2.87 15.60 1.15
C LEU A 55 2.95 17.08 1.56
N ASP A 56 3.48 17.92 0.67
CA ASP A 56 3.65 19.36 0.90
C ASP A 56 2.61 20.19 0.11
N ASP A 57 1.48 19.58 -0.28
CA ASP A 57 0.38 20.26 -0.95
C ASP A 57 -0.18 21.39 -0.06
N PRO A 58 -0.37 22.61 -0.60
CA PRO A 58 -0.93 23.72 0.17
C PRO A 58 -2.39 23.48 0.60
N ASP A 59 -3.13 22.62 -0.11
CA ASP A 59 -4.44 22.14 0.32
C ASP A 59 -4.28 21.06 1.40
N ALA A 60 -4.73 21.39 2.61
CA ALA A 60 -4.53 20.52 3.76
C ALA A 60 -5.42 19.26 3.76
N PHE A 61 -6.45 19.17 2.92
CA PHE A 61 -7.16 17.91 2.65
C PHE A 61 -6.31 17.02 1.74
N CYS A 62 -5.76 17.56 0.65
CA CYS A 62 -4.85 16.83 -0.24
C CYS A 62 -3.60 16.32 0.49
N ALA A 63 -2.94 17.16 1.30
CA ALA A 63 -1.77 16.75 2.08
C ALA A 63 -2.10 15.65 3.11
N ALA A 64 -3.25 15.73 3.78
CA ALA A 64 -3.69 14.67 4.71
C ALA A 64 -3.97 13.35 3.97
N TRP A 65 -4.56 13.42 2.78
CA TRP A 65 -4.78 12.25 1.93
C TRP A 65 -3.47 11.65 1.42
N ALA A 66 -2.47 12.49 1.12
CA ALA A 66 -1.12 12.07 0.75
C ALA A 66 -0.46 11.24 1.85
N VAL A 67 -0.54 11.70 3.11
CA VAL A 67 0.00 10.96 4.26
C VAL A 67 -0.73 9.62 4.43
N TYR A 68 -2.07 9.62 4.35
CA TYR A 68 -2.88 8.41 4.44
C TYR A 68 -2.50 7.40 3.33
N GLY A 69 -2.58 7.81 2.07
CA GLY A 69 -2.32 6.95 0.92
C GLY A 69 -0.86 6.48 0.85
N GLY A 70 0.08 7.39 1.10
CA GLY A 70 1.51 7.09 1.15
C GLY A 70 1.86 6.08 2.24
N THR A 71 1.23 6.19 3.41
CA THR A 71 1.41 5.23 4.51
C THR A 71 0.92 3.83 4.12
N LEU A 72 -0.29 3.72 3.55
CA LEU A 72 -0.83 2.42 3.15
C LEU A 72 -0.05 1.79 2.01
N GLN A 73 0.38 2.59 1.02
CA GLN A 73 1.26 2.10 -0.03
C GLN A 73 2.60 1.63 0.52
N ALA A 74 3.22 2.37 1.44
CA ALA A 74 4.49 1.97 2.04
C ALA A 74 4.38 0.63 2.78
N ILE A 75 3.34 0.44 3.59
CA ILE A 75 3.12 -0.80 4.35
C ILE A 75 2.74 -1.95 3.40
N GLY A 76 1.82 -1.72 2.46
CA GLY A 76 1.36 -2.72 1.50
C GLY A 76 2.47 -3.21 0.57
N VAL A 77 3.31 -2.31 0.05
CA VAL A 77 4.47 -2.67 -0.78
C VAL A 77 5.52 -3.41 0.04
N ALA A 78 5.81 -2.96 1.26
CA ALA A 78 6.75 -3.65 2.15
C ALA A 78 6.30 -5.08 2.46
N GLN A 79 4.99 -5.29 2.64
CA GLN A 79 4.45 -6.62 2.85
C GLN A 79 4.50 -7.49 1.60
N ALA A 80 4.10 -6.96 0.45
CA ALA A 80 4.02 -7.74 -0.79
C ALA A 80 5.41 -8.07 -1.37
N PHE A 81 6.37 -7.17 -1.23
CA PHE A 81 7.65 -7.22 -1.95
C PHE A 81 8.90 -7.06 -1.06
N GLY A 82 8.73 -6.69 0.21
CA GLY A 82 9.86 -6.45 1.12
C GLY A 82 10.45 -7.70 1.78
N GLY A 83 9.80 -8.86 1.64
CA GLY A 83 10.25 -10.10 2.28
C GLY A 83 10.20 -10.06 3.81
N LEU A 84 9.39 -9.16 4.37
CA LEU A 84 9.25 -8.95 5.81
C LEU A 84 8.33 -10.00 6.44
N SER A 85 8.66 -10.39 7.67
CA SER A 85 7.79 -11.18 8.54
C SER A 85 6.57 -10.37 9.01
N SER A 86 5.53 -11.04 9.53
CA SER A 86 4.36 -10.36 10.10
C SER A 86 4.75 -9.40 11.21
N LEU A 87 5.71 -9.78 12.06
CA LEU A 87 6.23 -8.94 13.14
C LEU A 87 6.95 -7.68 12.62
N GLU A 88 7.72 -7.80 11.53
CA GLU A 88 8.38 -6.65 10.92
C GLU A 88 7.37 -5.69 10.27
N ILE A 89 6.28 -6.21 9.69
CA ILE A 89 5.15 -5.39 9.22
C ILE A 89 4.43 -4.74 10.40
N ALA A 90 4.11 -5.48 11.46
CA ALA A 90 3.49 -4.94 12.67
C ALA A 90 4.33 -3.81 13.28
N ARG A 91 5.67 -3.92 13.23
CA ARG A 91 6.58 -2.85 13.64
C ARG A 91 6.41 -1.59 12.78
N LEU A 92 6.32 -1.71 11.45
CA LEU A 92 6.06 -0.56 10.57
C LEU A 92 4.71 0.09 10.91
N GLU A 93 3.67 -0.71 11.10
CA GLU A 93 2.34 -0.23 11.47
C GLU A 93 2.33 0.53 12.81
N VAL A 94 3.05 0.03 13.81
CA VAL A 94 3.19 0.69 15.11
C VAL A 94 3.88 2.04 14.96
N VAL A 95 4.99 2.11 14.23
CA VAL A 95 5.70 3.39 14.00
C VAL A 95 4.83 4.38 13.22
N ALA A 96 4.09 3.90 12.21
CA ALA A 96 3.21 4.73 11.37
C ALA A 96 1.93 5.20 12.09
N SER A 97 1.54 4.53 13.19
CA SER A 97 0.21 4.65 13.80
C SER A 97 -0.19 6.08 14.14
N VAL A 98 0.73 6.87 14.72
CA VAL A 98 0.46 8.27 15.11
C VAL A 98 0.14 9.12 13.89
N SER A 99 0.96 9.01 12.83
CA SER A 99 0.78 9.75 11.58
C SER A 99 -0.51 9.35 10.86
N LEU A 100 -0.79 8.04 10.79
CA LEU A 100 -2.00 7.52 10.13
C LEU A 100 -3.30 7.94 10.85
N VAL A 101 -3.32 7.91 12.18
CA VAL A 101 -4.47 8.42 12.97
C VAL A 101 -4.67 9.92 12.71
N ALA A 102 -3.58 10.70 12.77
CA ALA A 102 -3.63 12.14 12.53
C ALA A 102 -4.11 12.48 11.10
N ALA A 103 -3.68 11.71 10.10
CA ALA A 103 -4.08 11.87 8.71
C ALA A 103 -5.58 11.59 8.51
N VAL A 104 -6.10 10.48 9.05
CA VAL A 104 -7.54 10.14 8.94
C VAL A 104 -8.42 11.21 9.60
N ASP A 105 -8.04 11.68 10.79
CA ASP A 105 -8.72 12.78 11.49
C ASP A 105 -8.63 14.11 10.70
N ALA A 106 -7.47 14.40 10.12
CA ALA A 106 -7.27 15.57 9.26
C ALA A 106 -8.14 15.55 8.00
N VAL A 107 -8.28 14.39 7.33
CA VAL A 107 -9.20 14.19 6.20
C VAL A 107 -10.63 14.51 6.62
N GLY A 108 -11.09 13.96 7.75
CA GLY A 108 -12.44 14.21 8.25
C GLY A 108 -12.72 15.68 8.58
N ARG A 109 -11.77 16.37 9.23
CA ARG A 109 -11.93 17.79 9.61
C ARG A 109 -11.88 18.77 8.45
N ARG A 110 -11.23 18.40 7.34
CA ARG A 110 -11.00 19.26 6.17
C ARG A 110 -11.85 18.86 4.98
N TRP A 111 -12.92 18.12 5.22
CA TRP A 111 -13.76 17.57 4.18
C TRP A 111 -14.35 18.66 3.27
N PRO A 112 -14.10 18.61 1.95
CA PRO A 112 -14.64 19.58 1.01
C PRO A 112 -16.18 19.50 0.91
N ALA A 113 -16.82 20.66 0.82
CA ALA A 113 -18.29 20.73 0.70
C ALA A 113 -18.81 20.05 -0.57
N ASP A 114 -18.04 20.09 -1.66
CA ASP A 114 -18.41 19.54 -2.96
C ASP A 114 -18.58 18.01 -2.94
N ILE A 115 -17.87 17.33 -2.04
CA ILE A 115 -17.93 15.87 -1.85
C ILE A 115 -18.59 15.45 -0.54
N LEU A 116 -19.39 16.32 0.08
CA LEU A 116 -20.05 16.04 1.36
C LEU A 116 -20.90 14.76 1.33
N GLY A 117 -21.47 14.43 0.17
CA GLY A 117 -22.28 13.22 -0.04
C GLY A 117 -21.53 11.91 0.22
N ASP A 118 -20.20 11.90 0.05
CA ASP A 118 -19.37 10.70 0.21
C ASP A 118 -18.71 10.65 1.61
N GLN A 119 -18.83 11.70 2.42
CA GLN A 119 -18.09 11.84 3.68
C GLN A 119 -18.25 10.64 4.61
N SER A 120 -19.50 10.27 4.91
CA SER A 120 -19.77 9.20 5.88
C SER A 120 -19.24 7.85 5.40
N VAL A 121 -19.39 7.54 4.10
CA VAL A 121 -18.94 6.26 3.53
C VAL A 121 -17.43 6.22 3.46
N VAL A 122 -16.75 7.30 3.09
CA VAL A 122 -15.29 7.36 3.09
C VAL A 122 -14.73 7.19 4.50
N LEU A 123 -15.17 8.01 5.45
CA LEU A 123 -14.61 8.01 6.81
C LEU A 123 -14.90 6.70 7.57
N THR A 124 -15.98 6.00 7.24
CA THR A 124 -16.38 4.78 7.95
C THR A 124 -15.86 3.51 7.28
N ASN A 125 -16.02 3.42 5.96
CA ASN A 125 -15.85 2.19 5.19
C ASN A 125 -14.57 2.19 4.36
N LEU A 126 -14.16 3.31 3.76
CA LEU A 126 -12.95 3.36 2.93
C LEU A 126 -11.68 3.52 3.78
N ILE A 127 -11.57 4.61 4.53
CA ILE A 127 -10.36 4.90 5.33
C ILE A 127 -10.51 4.48 6.79
N GLY A 128 -11.75 4.32 7.24
CA GLY A 128 -12.11 3.98 8.62
C GLY A 128 -11.48 2.68 9.15
N PRO A 129 -11.45 1.57 8.38
CA PRO A 129 -10.80 0.34 8.84
C PRO A 129 -9.32 0.54 9.19
N TYR A 130 -8.58 1.21 8.32
CA TYR A 130 -7.17 1.54 8.52
C TYR A 130 -6.96 2.49 9.71
N GLY A 131 -7.81 3.52 9.84
CA GLY A 131 -7.78 4.43 10.99
C GLY A 131 -8.02 3.71 12.32
N ARG A 132 -8.98 2.78 12.39
CA ARG A 132 -9.24 1.99 13.61
C ARG A 132 -8.08 1.06 13.95
N ARG A 133 -7.45 0.46 12.93
CA ARG A 133 -6.27 -0.39 13.10
C ARG A 133 -5.06 0.40 13.63
N ALA A 134 -4.80 1.57 13.06
CA ALA A 134 -3.78 2.50 13.55
C ALA A 134 -4.06 2.96 14.98
N GLN A 135 -5.33 3.30 15.29
CA GLN A 135 -5.73 3.70 16.64
C GLN A 135 -5.47 2.59 17.68
N LYS A 136 -5.63 1.32 17.30
CA LYS A 136 -5.29 0.19 18.18
C LYS A 136 -3.79 0.14 18.49
N ALA A 137 -2.92 0.31 17.50
CA ALA A 137 -1.47 0.40 17.71
C ALA A 137 -1.08 1.61 18.57
N LEU A 138 -1.67 2.78 18.31
CA LEU A 138 -1.48 3.98 19.11
C LEU A 138 -1.90 3.77 20.58
N THR A 139 -3.04 3.13 20.80
CA THR A 139 -3.52 2.80 22.15
C THR A 139 -2.54 1.88 22.88
N MET A 140 -1.97 0.89 22.17
CA MET A 140 -0.95 0.02 22.76
C MET A 140 0.36 0.76 23.08
N LEU A 141 0.77 1.73 22.26
CA LEU A 141 1.90 2.61 22.59
C LEU A 141 1.62 3.40 23.86
N THR A 142 0.45 4.03 23.99
CA THR A 142 0.09 4.80 25.19
C THR A 142 -0.04 3.92 26.43
N ASP A 143 -0.62 2.72 26.30
CA ASP A 143 -0.75 1.76 27.39
C ASP A 143 0.61 1.21 27.85
N ALA A 144 1.58 1.13 26.92
CA ALA A 144 2.97 0.79 27.22
C ALA A 144 3.79 1.96 27.80
N GLY A 145 3.16 3.13 28.00
CA GLY A 145 3.78 4.28 28.64
C GLY A 145 4.42 5.29 27.69
N ALA A 146 4.11 5.25 26.38
CA ALA A 146 4.56 6.27 25.44
C ALA A 146 4.09 7.67 25.89
N THR A 147 5.03 8.59 26.05
CA THR A 147 4.73 9.99 26.34
C THR A 147 4.33 10.75 25.08
N GLU A 148 3.63 11.87 25.25
CA GLU A 148 3.26 12.76 24.15
C GLU A 148 4.47 13.17 23.28
N LEU A 149 5.62 13.45 23.91
CA LEU A 149 6.85 13.77 23.20
C LEU A 149 7.32 12.60 22.33
N GLN A 150 7.24 11.38 22.83
CA GLN A 150 7.63 10.17 22.09
C GLN A 150 6.65 9.88 20.94
N LEU A 151 5.35 10.13 21.13
CA LEU A 151 4.36 10.04 20.04
C LEU A 151 4.65 11.05 18.92
N GLN A 152 5.01 12.29 19.28
CA GLN A 152 5.44 13.29 18.29
C GLN A 152 6.72 12.87 17.57
N GLN A 153 7.65 12.19 18.25
CA GLN A 153 8.85 11.64 17.62
C GLN A 153 8.52 10.53 16.60
N PHE A 154 7.57 9.63 16.91
CA PHE A 154 7.11 8.63 15.94
C PHE A 154 6.46 9.28 14.71
N GLN A 155 5.59 10.28 14.92
CA GLN A 155 4.98 11.01 13.81
C GLN A 155 6.05 11.68 12.93
N GLN A 156 6.98 12.43 13.51
CA GLN A 156 8.05 13.09 12.77
C GLN A 156 8.94 12.09 12.02
N LEU A 157 9.26 10.96 12.65
CA LEU A 157 10.04 9.90 12.02
C LEU A 157 9.32 9.38 10.77
N TRP A 158 8.05 9.03 10.90
CA TRP A 158 7.27 8.49 9.80
C TRP A 158 7.07 9.50 8.66
N ASP A 159 6.70 10.73 9.00
CA ASP A 159 6.49 11.79 8.00
C ASP A 159 7.79 12.10 7.22
N ASN A 160 8.94 12.10 7.91
CA ASN A 160 10.23 12.25 7.25
C ASN A 160 10.56 11.06 6.35
N ALA A 161 10.25 9.84 6.79
CA ALA A 161 10.44 8.63 5.99
C ALA A 161 9.58 8.67 4.71
N LEU A 162 8.32 9.14 4.79
CA LEU A 162 7.47 9.32 3.62
C LEU A 162 8.04 10.36 2.65
N ARG A 163 8.60 11.47 3.15
CA ARG A 163 9.28 12.49 2.32
C ARG A 163 10.55 11.97 1.64
N SER A 164 11.24 10.99 2.23
CA SER A 164 12.45 10.40 1.66
C SER A 164 12.24 9.05 0.98
N ARG A 165 11.00 8.55 0.91
CA ARG A 165 10.69 7.22 0.37
C ARG A 165 11.14 7.14 -1.09
N ARG A 166 11.84 6.08 -1.45
CA ARG A 166 12.16 5.79 -2.86
C ARG A 166 11.20 4.75 -3.42
N ALA A 167 10.72 4.97 -4.63
CA ALA A 167 9.73 4.08 -5.27
C ALA A 167 10.32 2.72 -5.70
N ASP A 168 11.63 2.63 -5.88
CA ASP A 168 12.38 1.42 -6.20
C ASP A 168 12.69 0.55 -4.96
N GLU A 169 12.50 1.09 -3.75
CA GLU A 169 12.72 0.36 -2.50
C GLU A 169 11.39 -0.17 -1.94
N PRO A 170 11.22 -1.50 -1.78
CA PRO A 170 9.97 -2.05 -1.30
C PRO A 170 9.72 -1.76 0.18
N VAL A 171 10.78 -1.63 0.98
CA VAL A 171 10.70 -1.33 2.41
C VAL A 171 11.08 0.12 2.62
N ILE A 172 10.20 0.88 3.26
CA ILE A 172 10.48 2.27 3.61
C ILE A 172 11.64 2.36 4.62
N THR A 173 12.63 3.19 4.32
CA THR A 173 13.77 3.40 5.21
C THR A 173 13.39 4.34 6.36
N LEU A 174 13.54 3.86 7.60
CA LEU A 174 13.35 4.67 8.81
C LEU A 174 14.71 5.10 9.36
N ALA A 175 14.80 6.35 9.82
CA ALA A 175 15.96 6.78 10.60
C ALA A 175 16.07 5.97 11.91
N PRO A 176 17.28 5.73 12.44
CA PRO A 176 17.43 5.00 13.68
C PRO A 176 16.68 5.66 14.84
N LEU A 177 15.89 4.87 15.56
CA LEU A 177 15.24 5.32 16.78
C LEU A 177 16.25 5.34 17.94
N PRO A 178 16.12 6.28 18.90
CA PRO A 178 16.74 6.16 20.21
C PRO A 178 16.39 4.82 20.87
N SER A 179 17.31 4.25 21.65
CA SER A 179 17.15 2.90 22.24
C SER A 179 15.87 2.72 23.05
N GLU A 180 15.43 3.76 23.76
CA GLU A 180 14.17 3.74 24.53
C GLU A 180 12.94 3.57 23.62
N LEU A 181 12.91 4.26 22.47
CA LEU A 181 11.83 4.12 21.50
C LEU A 181 11.90 2.78 20.78
N GLU A 182 13.11 2.29 20.50
CA GLU A 182 13.32 0.94 19.94
C GLU A 182 12.74 -0.15 20.84
N ASP A 183 13.05 -0.11 22.13
CA ASP A 183 12.54 -1.09 23.10
C ASP A 183 11.02 -1.03 23.22
N LEU A 184 10.45 0.18 23.25
CA LEU A 184 9.02 0.41 23.27
C LEU A 184 8.34 -0.17 22.01
N VAL A 185 8.84 0.17 20.82
CA VAL A 185 8.32 -0.34 19.55
C VAL A 185 8.42 -1.85 19.48
N LYS A 186 9.53 -2.44 19.92
CA LYS A 186 9.72 -3.90 19.91
C LYS A 186 8.68 -4.61 20.77
N VAL A 187 8.39 -4.11 21.97
CA VAL A 187 7.37 -4.68 22.86
C VAL A 187 5.99 -4.53 22.25
N VAL A 188 5.64 -3.32 21.78
CA VAL A 188 4.31 -3.03 21.25
C VAL A 188 4.07 -3.75 19.91
N ALA A 189 5.05 -3.83 19.02
CA ALA A 189 4.94 -4.56 17.76
C ALA A 189 4.65 -6.05 17.99
N ALA A 190 5.31 -6.69 18.96
CA ALA A 190 5.04 -8.09 19.29
C ALA A 190 3.62 -8.30 19.85
N GLN A 191 3.13 -7.37 20.69
CA GLN A 191 1.76 -7.41 21.19
C GLN A 191 0.74 -7.14 20.09
N PHE A 192 1.03 -6.18 19.21
CA PHE A 192 0.17 -5.81 18.10
C PHE A 192 0.04 -6.95 17.09
N ASP A 193 1.17 -7.53 16.65
CA ASP A 193 1.23 -8.71 15.76
C ASP A 193 0.40 -9.88 16.29
N ALA A 194 0.50 -10.17 17.60
CA ALA A 194 -0.30 -11.22 18.23
C ALA A 194 -1.81 -10.88 18.34
N ALA A 195 -2.17 -9.60 18.29
CA ALA A 195 -3.52 -9.12 18.55
C ALA A 195 -4.32 -8.80 17.27
N VAL A 196 -3.69 -8.81 16.10
CA VAL A 196 -4.30 -8.47 14.82
C VAL A 196 -4.05 -9.54 13.78
N THR A 197 -4.93 -9.66 12.80
CA THR A 197 -4.62 -10.43 11.60
C THR A 197 -3.50 -9.70 10.83
N PRO A 198 -2.51 -10.42 10.25
CA PRO A 198 -1.51 -9.80 9.38
C PRO A 198 -2.16 -8.93 8.29
N PHE A 199 -1.53 -7.81 7.94
CA PHE A 199 -2.16 -6.74 7.16
C PHE A 199 -2.78 -7.23 5.84
N ALA A 200 -2.06 -7.94 4.96
CA ALA A 200 -2.62 -8.51 3.72
C ALA A 200 -3.65 -9.65 3.92
N ASP A 201 -3.70 -10.25 5.11
CA ASP A 201 -4.65 -11.34 5.41
C ASP A 201 -5.89 -10.82 6.15
N ASP A 202 -5.94 -9.53 6.51
CA ASP A 202 -7.01 -8.95 7.31
C ASP A 202 -8.22 -8.59 6.43
N PRO A 203 -9.33 -9.36 6.47
CA PRO A 203 -10.48 -9.12 5.62
C PRO A 203 -11.19 -7.80 5.97
N SER A 204 -10.95 -7.23 7.15
CA SER A 204 -11.51 -5.93 7.52
C SER A 204 -10.87 -4.76 6.77
N LEU A 205 -9.71 -4.97 6.14
CA LEU A 205 -9.02 -4.00 5.31
C LEU A 205 -9.39 -4.09 3.83
N ASN A 206 -10.21 -5.08 3.44
CA ASN A 206 -10.75 -5.12 2.09
C ASN A 206 -11.81 -4.04 1.91
N VAL A 207 -11.48 -3.03 1.09
CA VAL A 207 -12.32 -1.86 0.82
C VAL A 207 -12.66 -1.71 -0.66
N ASP A 208 -12.36 -2.73 -1.48
CA ASP A 208 -12.46 -2.67 -2.95
C ASP A 208 -13.91 -2.48 -3.43
N SER A 209 -14.89 -2.84 -2.60
CA SER A 209 -16.32 -2.66 -2.91
C SER A 209 -16.90 -1.30 -2.47
N VAL A 210 -16.08 -0.41 -1.91
CA VAL A 210 -16.53 0.88 -1.40
C VAL A 210 -16.52 1.93 -2.51
N GLU A 211 -17.71 2.25 -3.00
CA GLU A 211 -17.94 3.23 -4.07
C GLU A 211 -18.02 4.66 -3.53
N VAL A 212 -17.05 5.51 -3.92
CA VAL A 212 -16.98 6.93 -3.53
C VAL A 212 -16.63 7.83 -4.73
N PRO A 213 -17.45 7.78 -5.81
CA PRO A 213 -17.09 8.37 -7.08
C PRO A 213 -16.85 9.89 -7.01
N ARG A 214 -17.55 10.62 -6.13
CA ARG A 214 -17.33 12.07 -6.02
C ARG A 214 -15.99 12.35 -5.37
N THR A 215 -15.63 11.60 -4.34
CA THR A 215 -14.31 11.69 -3.72
C THR A 215 -13.19 11.37 -4.71
N TYR A 216 -13.32 10.30 -5.51
CA TYR A 216 -12.30 9.97 -6.52
C TYR A 216 -12.17 11.05 -7.59
N THR A 217 -13.28 11.54 -8.13
CA THR A 217 -13.25 12.68 -9.08
C THR A 217 -12.59 13.91 -8.45
N TYR A 218 -12.95 14.25 -7.21
CA TYR A 218 -12.36 15.40 -6.53
C TYR A 218 -10.85 15.24 -6.32
N LEU A 219 -10.38 14.08 -5.87
CA LEU A 219 -8.94 13.83 -5.70
C LEU A 219 -8.20 13.95 -7.02
N ALA A 220 -8.77 13.43 -8.11
CA ALA A 220 -8.16 13.53 -9.44
C ALA A 220 -8.08 14.97 -9.95
N GLU A 221 -9.11 15.79 -9.69
CA GLU A 221 -9.19 17.17 -10.17
C GLU A 221 -8.43 18.17 -9.28
N HIS A 222 -8.38 17.93 -7.97
CA HIS A 222 -7.90 18.90 -6.98
C HIS A 222 -6.60 18.49 -6.28
N CYS A 223 -6.21 17.21 -6.33
CA CYS A 223 -4.97 16.70 -5.73
C CYS A 223 -4.12 15.98 -6.81
N PRO A 224 -3.61 16.70 -7.83
CA PRO A 224 -3.00 16.10 -9.02
C PRO A 224 -1.77 15.22 -8.72
N ASP A 225 -1.03 15.54 -7.66
CA ASP A 225 0.10 14.73 -7.21
C ASP A 225 -0.35 13.33 -6.75
N LEU A 226 -1.54 13.21 -6.15
CA LEU A 226 -2.11 11.94 -5.72
C LEU A 226 -2.59 11.10 -6.90
N ALA A 227 -3.22 11.74 -7.88
CA ALA A 227 -3.64 11.08 -9.12
C ALA A 227 -2.44 10.43 -9.84
N SER A 228 -1.29 11.11 -9.84
CA SER A 228 -0.06 10.57 -10.47
C SER A 228 0.52 9.32 -9.78
N SER A 229 0.10 9.05 -8.54
CA SER A 229 0.56 7.90 -7.73
C SER A 229 -0.50 6.79 -7.62
N GLY A 230 -1.53 6.81 -8.49
CA GLY A 230 -2.61 5.83 -8.53
C GLY A 230 -3.62 5.94 -7.38
N LEU A 231 -3.57 7.02 -6.59
CA LEU A 231 -4.55 7.33 -5.56
C LEU A 231 -5.71 8.11 -6.20
N GLY A 232 -6.84 7.43 -6.43
CA GLY A 232 -8.04 8.03 -7.04
C GLY A 232 -8.43 7.46 -8.40
N ASP A 233 -7.65 6.50 -8.94
CA ASP A 233 -8.07 5.74 -10.10
C ASP A 233 -9.18 4.75 -9.70
N ALA A 234 -10.28 4.75 -10.45
CA ALA A 234 -11.25 3.66 -10.37
C ALA A 234 -10.55 2.38 -10.82
N VAL A 235 -10.45 1.39 -9.94
CA VAL A 235 -9.94 0.05 -10.28
C VAL A 235 -11.07 -0.74 -10.92
#